data_AF-A0AAD9S8E6-F1
#
_entry.id   AF-A0AAD9S8E6-F1
#
_cell.length_a   1.000
_cell.length_b   1.000
_cell.length_c   1.000
_cell.angle_alpha   90.00
_cell.angle_beta   90.00
_cell.angle_gamma   90.00
#
_symmetry.space_group_name_H-M   'P 1'
#
loop_
_entity.id
_entity.type
_entity.pdbx_description
1 polymer ?
#
loop_
_entity_poly.entity_id
_entity_poly.type
_entity_poly.pdbx_seq_one_letter_code
_entity_poly.pdbx_strand_id
1 'polypeptide(L)'
;MFSFGVLFKPRGRTLITTWQPSHGCHCSREFKRFWTMLHRIPKQAENKEQYTLEGRKRLAGLMEHNIGLYDELKTVQKLRWQNMTVHIAGRHTVQWYDLKYFTNAGLPYVEAVCRRYLADNTKPLWWIASALSSTAKSVVRSKATTRLNAAFKQALHNAGYDTQGKRLPDQGKQPQSGTQAIKQLFGTVIIKSHAPAEIQKIPFRDLQRYCARIVHTVEEALGPRAGDAAKGSKAGAAPRQQDFGRPGSGNRGGRGGLANKAGESTQRRPQRDEHSRRKGNIQR
;
A
#
# COMPACT_ATOMS: atom_id res chain seq x y z
N MET A 1 6.43 -64.40 25.80
CA MET A 1 6.63 -64.65 24.36
C MET A 1 5.63 -63.79 23.60
N PHE A 2 6.07 -62.69 23.01
CA PHE A 2 5.24 -61.82 22.17
C PHE A 2 5.96 -61.61 20.83
N SER A 3 5.29 -62.02 19.76
CA SER A 3 5.78 -61.97 18.38
C SER A 3 5.72 -60.56 17.82
N PHE A 4 6.81 -60.15 17.17
CA PHE A 4 6.86 -58.96 16.32
C PHE A 4 6.30 -59.27 14.93
N GLY A 5 5.22 -58.59 14.53
CA GLY A 5 4.73 -58.57 13.16
C GLY A 5 5.29 -57.36 12.40
N VAL A 6 6.16 -57.62 11.43
CA VAL A 6 6.68 -56.62 10.49
C VAL A 6 5.63 -56.40 9.39
N LEU A 7 5.06 -55.19 9.30
CA LEU A 7 4.17 -54.80 8.21
C LEU A 7 4.94 -53.94 7.19
N PHE A 8 5.35 -54.56 6.09
CA PHE A 8 5.83 -53.89 4.89
C PHE A 8 4.67 -53.18 4.17
N LYS A 9 4.81 -51.88 3.87
CA LYS A 9 3.93 -51.16 2.92
C LYS A 9 4.71 -50.86 1.63
N PRO A 10 4.14 -51.11 0.44
CA PRO A 10 4.82 -50.86 -0.83
C PRO A 10 4.74 -49.39 -1.25
N ARG A 11 5.82 -48.93 -1.89
CA ARG A 11 6.00 -47.60 -2.50
C ARG A 11 5.02 -47.37 -3.65
N GLY A 12 4.22 -46.30 -3.56
CA GLY A 12 3.48 -45.74 -4.70
C GLY A 12 4.41 -44.94 -5.61
N ARG A 13 4.46 -45.33 -6.90
CA ARG A 13 5.07 -44.54 -7.98
C ARG A 13 4.16 -43.36 -8.32
N THR A 14 4.63 -42.13 -8.09
CA THR A 14 4.04 -40.94 -8.70
C THR A 14 4.47 -40.88 -10.17
N LEU A 15 3.48 -40.93 -11.08
CA LEU A 15 3.67 -40.71 -12.51
C LEU A 15 3.96 -39.22 -12.73
N ILE A 16 5.21 -38.91 -13.07
CA ILE A 16 5.61 -37.61 -13.61
C ILE A 16 5.13 -37.59 -15.07
N THR A 17 4.05 -36.86 -15.34
CA THR A 17 3.62 -36.55 -16.70
C THR A 17 4.49 -35.42 -17.24
N THR A 18 5.49 -35.79 -18.05
CA THR A 18 6.24 -34.84 -18.87
C THR A 18 5.33 -34.34 -19.98
N TRP A 19 4.79 -33.13 -19.81
CA TRP A 19 4.09 -32.41 -20.87
C TRP A 19 5.12 -31.83 -21.84
N GLN A 20 5.26 -32.43 -23.03
CA GLN A 20 5.97 -31.81 -24.15
C GLN A 20 4.96 -31.01 -24.99
N PRO A 21 5.10 -29.67 -25.08
CA PRO A 21 4.28 -28.90 -26.00
C PRO A 21 4.70 -29.20 -27.44
N SER A 22 3.73 -29.61 -28.27
CA SER A 22 3.87 -29.76 -29.70
C SER A 22 4.21 -28.43 -30.36
N HIS A 23 5.21 -28.46 -31.25
CA HIS A 23 5.69 -27.31 -31.99
C HIS A 23 4.58 -26.70 -32.87
N GLY A 24 4.45 -25.37 -32.86
CA GLY A 24 3.75 -24.66 -33.95
C GLY A 24 2.69 -23.62 -33.57
N CYS A 25 2.59 -23.16 -32.32
CA CYS A 25 1.65 -22.08 -32.00
C CYS A 25 2.38 -20.73 -31.89
N HIS A 26 2.03 -19.78 -32.77
CA HIS A 26 2.46 -18.38 -32.71
C HIS A 26 1.91 -17.72 -31.43
N CYS A 27 2.57 -17.96 -30.29
CA CYS A 27 2.26 -17.29 -29.04
C CYS A 27 2.50 -15.79 -29.20
N SER A 28 1.44 -15.00 -28.96
CA SER A 28 1.50 -13.55 -29.00
C SER A 28 2.62 -13.01 -28.08
N ARG A 29 3.17 -11.86 -28.46
CA ARG A 29 4.23 -11.17 -27.70
C ARG A 29 3.82 -10.88 -26.25
N GLU A 30 2.51 -10.77 -26.00
CA GLU A 30 1.91 -10.61 -24.68
C GLU A 30 1.93 -11.90 -23.86
N PHE A 31 1.70 -13.06 -24.48
CA PHE A 31 1.80 -14.35 -23.78
C PHE A 31 3.23 -14.63 -23.31
N LYS A 32 4.25 -14.31 -24.12
CA LYS A 32 5.66 -14.42 -23.68
C LYS A 32 5.97 -13.52 -22.49
N ARG A 33 5.44 -12.29 -22.45
CA ARG A 33 5.61 -11.38 -21.31
C ARG A 33 4.93 -11.92 -20.05
N PHE A 34 3.68 -12.35 -20.15
CA PHE A 34 2.94 -12.99 -19.05
C PHE A 34 3.67 -14.24 -18.53
N TRP A 35 4.18 -15.09 -19.42
CA TRP A 35 4.93 -16.28 -19.05
C TRP A 35 6.26 -15.94 -18.37
N THR A 36 7.02 -14.97 -18.90
CA THR A 36 8.23 -14.49 -18.20
C THR A 36 7.91 -13.81 -16.87
N MET A 37 6.75 -13.18 -16.71
CA MET A 37 6.32 -12.55 -15.46
C MET A 37 5.95 -13.61 -14.39
N LEU A 38 5.23 -14.67 -14.80
CA LEU A 38 4.93 -15.84 -13.96
C LEU A 38 6.20 -16.57 -13.50
N HIS A 39 7.24 -16.63 -14.34
CA HIS A 39 8.51 -17.29 -14.02
C HIS A 39 9.55 -16.37 -13.37
N ARG A 40 9.30 -15.05 -13.29
CA ARG A 40 10.13 -14.06 -12.57
C ARG A 40 9.68 -13.83 -11.14
N ILE A 41 8.72 -14.62 -10.64
CA ILE A 41 8.49 -14.75 -9.21
C ILE A 41 9.81 -15.32 -8.63
N PRO A 42 10.50 -14.61 -7.73
CA PRO A 42 11.83 -14.98 -7.28
C PRO A 42 11.86 -16.42 -6.75
N LYS A 43 12.94 -17.14 -7.05
CA LYS A 43 13.21 -18.53 -6.67
C LYS A 43 13.42 -18.71 -5.14
N GLN A 44 12.53 -18.22 -4.28
CA GLN A 44 12.37 -18.80 -2.93
C GLN A 44 11.47 -20.03 -3.00
N ALA A 45 11.91 -20.94 -3.85
CA ALA A 45 11.17 -22.03 -4.44
C ALA A 45 11.44 -23.37 -3.73
N GLU A 46 11.48 -23.36 -2.40
CA GLU A 46 11.14 -24.57 -1.63
C GLU A 46 9.71 -24.52 -1.08
N ASN A 47 9.05 -23.36 -1.11
CA ASN A 47 7.63 -23.22 -0.77
C ASN A 47 6.78 -22.82 -1.99
N LYS A 48 7.05 -23.46 -3.14
CA LYS A 48 6.31 -23.26 -4.40
C LYS A 48 4.80 -23.53 -4.31
N GLU A 49 4.32 -24.13 -3.22
CA GLU A 49 2.92 -24.48 -3.00
C GLU A 49 2.10 -23.39 -2.30
N GLN A 50 2.69 -22.24 -1.91
CA GLN A 50 1.95 -21.28 -1.10
C GLN A 50 0.79 -20.59 -1.83
N TYR A 51 0.80 -20.46 -3.16
CA TYR A 51 -0.24 -19.72 -3.88
C TYR A 51 -1.10 -20.62 -4.77
N THR A 52 -2.41 -20.45 -4.68
CA THR A 52 -3.35 -21.07 -5.62
C THR A 52 -3.09 -20.62 -7.06
N LEU A 53 -3.55 -21.39 -8.04
CA LEU A 53 -3.45 -21.00 -9.46
C LEU A 53 -4.17 -19.67 -9.72
N GLU A 54 -5.35 -19.48 -9.14
CA GLU A 54 -6.09 -18.21 -9.26
C GLU A 54 -5.33 -17.06 -8.57
N GLY A 55 -4.84 -17.28 -7.35
CA GLY A 55 -4.06 -16.29 -6.62
C GLY A 55 -2.85 -15.80 -7.40
N ARG A 56 -2.12 -16.72 -8.07
CA ARG A 56 -1.00 -16.37 -8.96
C ARG A 56 -1.44 -15.52 -10.14
N LYS A 57 -2.56 -15.85 -10.80
CA LYS A 57 -3.11 -15.03 -11.90
C LYS A 57 -3.47 -13.62 -11.42
N ARG A 58 -4.09 -13.49 -10.25
CA ARG A 58 -4.46 -12.19 -9.67
C ARG A 58 -3.23 -11.36 -9.29
N LEU A 59 -2.22 -11.99 -8.67
CA LEU A 59 -0.96 -11.33 -8.36
C LEU A 59 -0.21 -10.89 -9.63
N ALA A 60 -0.22 -11.71 -10.68
CA ALA A 60 0.34 -11.32 -11.98
C ALA A 60 -0.36 -10.07 -12.54
N GLY A 61 -1.69 -9.99 -12.47
CA GLY A 61 -2.44 -8.80 -12.83
C GLY A 61 -2.03 -7.57 -12.00
N LEU A 62 -1.84 -7.71 -10.69
CA LEU A 62 -1.33 -6.61 -9.85
C LEU A 62 0.09 -6.17 -10.26
N MET A 63 0.95 -7.12 -10.65
CA MET A 63 2.31 -6.84 -11.13
C MET A 63 2.32 -6.08 -12.44
N GLU A 64 1.36 -6.32 -13.34
CA GLU A 64 1.17 -5.52 -14.56
C GLU A 64 0.89 -4.04 -14.25
N HIS A 65 0.24 -3.76 -13.13
CA HIS A 65 0.03 -2.41 -12.61
C HIS A 65 1.19 -1.88 -11.75
N ASN A 66 2.38 -2.48 -11.83
CA ASN A 66 3.56 -2.12 -11.05
C ASN A 66 3.37 -2.26 -9.52
N ILE A 67 2.53 -3.19 -9.09
CA ILE A 67 2.36 -3.57 -7.69
C ILE A 67 3.09 -4.89 -7.46
N GLY A 68 4.18 -4.83 -6.69
CA GLY A 68 5.03 -5.95 -6.34
C GLY A 68 4.52 -6.77 -5.15
N LEU A 69 5.30 -7.78 -4.80
CA LEU A 69 5.05 -8.65 -3.66
C LEU A 69 5.69 -8.09 -2.38
N TYR A 70 5.22 -8.56 -1.22
CA TYR A 70 5.74 -8.14 0.07
C TYR A 70 7.25 -8.41 0.22
N ASP A 71 7.75 -9.49 -0.36
CA ASP A 71 9.17 -9.91 -0.26
C ASP A 71 10.16 -8.94 -0.91
N GLU A 72 9.66 -8.00 -1.70
CA GLU A 72 10.46 -6.96 -2.33
C GLU A 72 10.82 -5.82 -1.37
N LEU A 73 10.18 -5.78 -0.20
CA LEU A 73 10.52 -4.86 0.87
C LEU A 73 11.91 -5.18 1.42
N LYS A 74 12.84 -4.23 1.25
CA LYS A 74 14.20 -4.36 1.78
C LYS A 74 14.29 -3.65 3.12
N THR A 75 14.81 -4.35 4.12
CA THR A 75 15.13 -3.75 5.42
C THR A 75 16.30 -2.80 5.26
N VAL A 76 16.14 -1.55 5.69
CA VAL A 76 17.17 -0.53 5.59
C VAL A 76 17.96 -0.46 6.89
N GLN A 77 19.07 -1.19 6.96
CA GLN A 77 19.87 -1.34 8.18
C GLN A 77 20.37 0.00 8.74
N LYS A 78 20.72 0.97 7.88
CA LYS A 78 21.16 2.32 8.30
C LYS A 78 20.09 3.14 9.04
N LEU A 79 18.82 2.71 8.98
CA LEU A 79 17.70 3.34 9.65
C LEU A 79 17.25 2.57 10.91
N ARG A 80 17.97 1.54 11.33
CA ARG A 80 17.64 0.84 12.58
C ARG A 80 17.82 1.79 13.77
N TRP A 81 16.80 1.90 14.61
CA TRP A 81 16.86 2.67 15.85
C TRP A 81 16.16 1.92 16.97
N GLN A 82 16.92 1.45 17.96
CA GLN A 82 16.40 0.61 19.04
C GLN A 82 15.61 -0.59 18.47
N ASN A 83 14.34 -0.71 18.87
CA ASN A 83 13.39 -1.74 18.46
C ASN A 83 12.58 -1.36 17.21
N MET A 84 13.01 -0.36 16.45
CA MET A 84 12.39 0.05 15.19
C MET A 84 13.13 -0.47 13.96
N THR A 85 12.34 -0.99 13.01
CA THR A 85 12.81 -1.42 11.69
C THR A 85 12.06 -0.66 10.60
N VAL A 86 12.77 -0.35 9.53
CA VAL A 86 12.22 0.33 8.36
C VAL A 86 12.45 -0.55 7.14
N HIS A 87 11.38 -0.78 6.39
CA HIS A 87 11.42 -1.50 5.13
C HIS A 87 10.98 -0.58 4.00
N ILE A 88 11.71 -0.61 2.88
CA ILE A 88 11.42 0.21 1.71
C ILE A 88 11.38 -0.67 0.46
N ALA A 89 10.42 -0.42 -0.41
CA ALA A 89 10.35 -1.00 -1.75
C ALA A 89 10.18 0.10 -2.80
N GLY A 90 10.89 -0.04 -3.92
CA GLY A 90 10.85 0.90 -5.06
C GLY A 90 9.51 0.91 -5.84
N ARG A 91 8.63 -0.04 -5.54
CA ARG A 91 7.25 -0.08 -6.03
C ARG A 91 6.27 -0.34 -4.90
N HIS A 92 5.00 -0.10 -5.20
CA HIS A 92 3.92 -0.49 -4.31
C HIS A 92 3.95 -2.00 -4.05
N THR A 93 3.75 -2.43 -2.82
CA THR A 93 3.75 -3.87 -2.48
C THR A 93 2.45 -4.27 -1.79
N VAL A 94 1.98 -5.47 -2.12
CA VAL A 94 0.87 -6.09 -1.39
C VAL A 94 1.30 -6.31 0.06
N GLN A 95 0.43 -5.98 1.00
CA GLN A 95 0.68 -6.12 2.42
C GLN A 95 0.66 -7.59 2.84
N TRP A 96 1.54 -7.96 3.78
CA TRP A 96 1.70 -9.34 4.24
C TRP A 96 0.38 -10.01 4.67
N TYR A 97 -0.48 -9.28 5.39
CA TYR A 97 -1.74 -9.82 5.89
C TYR A 97 -2.79 -10.06 4.79
N ASP A 98 -2.62 -9.47 3.62
CA ASP A 98 -3.50 -9.73 2.47
C ASP A 98 -2.99 -10.87 1.60
N LEU A 99 -1.72 -11.29 1.74
CA LEU A 99 -1.18 -12.41 0.97
C LEU A 99 -1.98 -13.70 1.18
N LYS A 100 -2.55 -13.89 2.39
CA LYS A 100 -3.41 -15.03 2.72
C LYS A 100 -4.64 -15.18 1.81
N TYR A 101 -5.10 -14.08 1.20
CA TYR A 101 -6.22 -14.12 0.25
C TYR A 101 -5.81 -14.78 -1.08
N PHE A 102 -4.52 -14.76 -1.41
CA PHE A 102 -3.99 -15.37 -2.64
C PHE A 102 -3.50 -16.81 -2.40
N THR A 103 -3.24 -17.19 -1.14
CA THR A 103 -2.79 -18.55 -0.77
C THR A 103 -3.94 -19.54 -0.66
N ASN A 104 -5.14 -19.10 -0.29
CA ASN A 104 -6.28 -19.99 -0.03
C ASN A 104 -7.28 -19.93 -1.18
N ALA A 105 -7.75 -21.08 -1.65
CA ALA A 105 -8.73 -21.17 -2.73
C ALA A 105 -10.12 -20.74 -2.24
N GLY A 106 -10.90 -20.09 -3.11
CA GLY A 106 -12.33 -19.85 -2.89
C GLY A 106 -12.68 -18.78 -1.85
N LEU A 107 -11.74 -17.89 -1.48
CA LEU A 107 -12.07 -16.78 -0.57
C LEU A 107 -12.87 -15.70 -1.33
N PRO A 108 -14.04 -15.26 -0.82
CA PRO A 108 -14.92 -14.33 -1.54
C PRO A 108 -14.36 -12.90 -1.65
N TYR A 109 -13.26 -12.60 -0.95
CA TYR A 109 -12.72 -11.25 -0.84
C TYR A 109 -11.50 -10.97 -1.72
N VAL A 110 -10.99 -11.93 -2.48
CA VAL A 110 -9.78 -11.74 -3.30
C VAL A 110 -9.96 -10.61 -4.31
N GLU A 111 -11.10 -10.58 -4.99
CA GLU A 111 -11.38 -9.55 -5.98
C GLU A 111 -11.49 -8.15 -5.36
N ALA A 112 -12.15 -8.03 -4.19
CA ALA A 112 -12.24 -6.78 -3.47
C ALA A 112 -10.85 -6.25 -3.04
N VAL A 113 -9.97 -7.15 -2.59
CA VAL A 113 -8.58 -6.82 -2.24
C VAL A 113 -7.82 -6.32 -3.47
N CYS A 114 -7.92 -7.02 -4.61
CA CYS A 114 -7.31 -6.57 -5.87
C CYS A 114 -7.81 -5.18 -6.28
N ARG A 115 -9.14 -4.95 -6.30
CA ARG A 115 -9.73 -3.66 -6.66
C ARG A 115 -9.23 -2.52 -5.75
N ARG A 116 -9.11 -2.77 -4.45
CA ARG A 116 -8.55 -1.78 -3.50
C ARG A 116 -7.12 -1.41 -3.85
N TYR A 117 -6.26 -2.40 -4.12
CA TYR A 117 -4.86 -2.15 -4.49
C TYR A 117 -4.73 -1.39 -5.82
N LEU A 118 -5.60 -1.68 -6.80
CA LEU A 118 -5.64 -0.93 -8.06
C LEU A 118 -6.08 0.52 -7.85
N ALA A 119 -7.09 0.76 -7.02
CA ALA A 119 -7.55 2.11 -6.68
C ALA A 119 -6.48 2.90 -5.91
N ASP A 120 -5.82 2.26 -4.93
CA ASP A 120 -4.77 2.86 -4.12
C ASP A 120 -3.48 3.13 -4.91
N ASN A 121 -3.27 2.48 -6.06
CA ASN A 121 -2.08 2.67 -6.89
C ASN A 121 -1.97 4.10 -7.48
N THR A 122 -3.05 4.88 -7.37
CA THR A 122 -3.08 6.31 -7.71
C THR A 122 -2.33 7.18 -6.69
N LYS A 123 -2.16 6.69 -5.47
CA LYS A 123 -1.38 7.35 -4.42
C LYS A 123 0.11 7.06 -4.68
N PRO A 124 1.00 8.06 -4.68
CA PRO A 124 2.39 7.80 -5.02
C PRO A 124 3.14 7.08 -3.89
N LEU A 125 2.90 7.43 -2.63
CA LEU A 125 3.55 6.77 -1.49
C LEU A 125 2.55 5.94 -0.69
N TRP A 126 2.80 4.64 -0.60
CA TRP A 126 2.14 3.77 0.37
C TRP A 126 3.01 3.69 1.61
N TRP A 127 2.47 4.04 2.77
CA TRP A 127 3.23 3.92 3.98
C TRP A 127 2.40 3.46 5.16
N ILE A 128 3.04 2.73 6.06
CA ILE A 128 2.44 2.22 7.29
C ILE A 128 3.45 2.41 8.40
N ALA A 129 3.06 3.10 9.46
CA ALA A 129 3.83 3.12 10.70
C ALA A 129 3.01 2.44 11.80
N SER A 130 3.58 1.40 12.42
CA SER A 130 2.87 0.57 13.40
C SER A 130 3.76 0.18 14.57
N ALA A 131 3.20 0.25 15.78
CA ALA A 131 3.84 -0.27 16.98
C ALA A 131 3.25 -1.65 17.30
N LEU A 132 4.05 -2.68 17.07
CA LEU A 132 3.74 -4.08 17.25
C LEU A 132 4.26 -4.54 18.61
N SER A 133 3.47 -5.34 19.33
CA SER A 133 3.91 -6.03 20.54
C SER A 133 2.83 -7.04 20.93
N SER A 134 3.23 -8.28 21.24
CA SER A 134 2.34 -9.29 21.79
C SER A 134 1.98 -9.03 23.25
N THR A 135 2.89 -8.42 24.02
CA THR A 135 2.77 -8.25 25.47
C THR A 135 2.15 -6.92 25.89
N ALA A 136 2.28 -5.86 25.08
CA ALA A 136 1.77 -4.55 25.43
C ALA A 136 0.24 -4.44 25.30
N LYS A 137 -0.39 -3.69 26.22
CA LYS A 137 -1.83 -3.37 26.16
C LYS A 137 -2.20 -2.68 24.84
N SER A 138 -3.37 -2.99 24.30
CA SER A 138 -3.86 -2.44 23.01
C SER A 138 -3.86 -0.91 22.97
N VAL A 139 -4.26 -0.26 24.07
CA VAL A 139 -4.26 1.20 24.21
C VAL A 139 -2.84 1.79 24.05
N VAL A 140 -1.83 1.12 24.61
CA VAL A 140 -0.42 1.54 24.53
C VAL A 140 0.07 1.43 23.08
N ARG A 141 -0.25 0.33 22.39
CA ARG A 141 0.09 0.14 20.96
C ARG A 141 -0.57 1.18 20.07
N SER A 142 -1.86 1.46 20.29
CA SER A 142 -2.62 2.45 19.53
C SER A 142 -2.05 3.87 19.71
N LYS A 143 -1.77 4.27 20.96
CA LYS A 143 -1.12 5.56 21.26
C LYS A 143 0.27 5.68 20.64
N ALA A 144 1.10 4.63 20.75
CA ALA A 144 2.43 4.61 20.15
C ALA A 144 2.38 4.70 18.62
N THR A 145 1.47 3.94 17.99
CA THR A 145 1.22 3.97 16.55
C THR A 145 0.77 5.35 16.10
N THR A 146 -0.17 5.97 16.81
CA THR A 146 -0.65 7.34 16.51
C THR A 146 0.47 8.37 16.59
N ARG A 147 1.30 8.30 17.64
CA ARG A 147 2.46 9.18 17.83
C ARG A 147 3.49 9.03 16.70
N LEU A 148 3.79 7.80 16.31
CA LEU A 148 4.71 7.50 15.20
C LEU A 148 4.16 7.99 13.85
N ASN A 149 2.88 7.77 13.58
CA ASN A 149 2.21 8.29 12.38
C ASN A 149 2.25 9.83 12.34
N ALA A 150 2.02 10.51 13.48
CA ALA A 150 2.09 11.97 13.55
C ALA A 150 3.51 12.48 13.27
N ALA A 151 4.53 11.85 13.85
CA ALA A 151 5.93 12.22 13.60
C ALA A 151 6.32 12.03 12.12
N PHE A 152 5.91 10.93 11.50
CA PHE A 152 6.21 10.66 10.09
C PHE A 152 5.48 11.63 9.14
N LYS A 153 4.20 11.92 9.39
CA LYS A 153 3.45 12.93 8.62
C LYS A 153 4.09 14.31 8.74
N GLN A 154 4.53 14.71 9.93
CA GLN A 154 5.21 15.99 10.11
C GLN A 154 6.56 16.01 9.39
N ALA A 155 7.29 14.90 9.37
CA ALA A 155 8.54 14.79 8.62
C ALA A 155 8.33 14.94 7.11
N LEU A 156 7.29 14.29 6.54
CA LEU A 156 6.90 14.49 5.14
C LEU A 156 6.55 15.94 4.84
N HIS A 157 5.72 16.56 5.67
CA HIS A 157 5.32 17.96 5.53
C HIS A 157 6.52 18.90 5.57
N ASN A 158 7.44 18.71 6.54
CA ASN A 158 8.64 19.52 6.67
C ASN A 158 9.60 19.35 5.48
N ALA A 159 9.58 18.19 4.81
CA ALA A 159 10.32 17.93 3.58
C ALA A 159 9.60 18.46 2.32
N GLY A 160 8.42 19.07 2.47
CA GLY A 160 7.65 19.65 1.37
C GLY A 160 6.74 18.66 0.64
N TYR A 161 6.36 17.54 1.27
CA TYR A 161 5.42 16.57 0.72
C TYR A 161 4.09 16.59 1.48
N ASP A 162 3.02 16.23 0.77
CA ASP A 162 1.75 15.89 1.41
C ASP A 162 1.82 14.51 2.12
N THR A 163 0.73 14.13 2.78
CA THR A 163 0.65 12.83 3.47
C THR A 163 0.70 11.61 2.55
N GLN A 164 0.53 11.81 1.24
CA GLN A 164 0.54 10.79 0.19
C GLN A 164 1.87 10.76 -0.57
N GLY A 165 2.85 11.60 -0.20
CA GLY A 165 4.16 11.68 -0.85
C GLY A 165 4.23 12.53 -2.12
N LYS A 166 3.20 13.33 -2.44
CA LYS A 166 3.27 14.32 -3.53
C LYS A 166 3.95 15.59 -3.04
N ARG A 167 4.80 16.19 -3.87
CA ARG A 167 5.41 17.49 -3.55
C ARG A 167 4.33 18.57 -3.48
N LEU A 168 4.35 19.38 -2.43
CA LEU A 168 3.49 20.54 -2.31
C LEU A 168 3.98 21.64 -3.28
N PRO A 169 3.10 22.28 -4.07
CA PRO A 169 3.48 23.38 -4.94
C PRO A 169 3.99 24.56 -4.11
N ASP A 170 5.22 24.98 -4.38
CA ASP A 170 5.90 26.18 -3.87
C ASP A 170 5.59 26.63 -2.43
N GLN A 171 6.25 25.99 -1.46
CA GLN A 171 6.53 26.65 -0.17
C GLN A 171 7.80 27.52 -0.23
N GLY A 172 8.13 28.14 -1.37
CA GLY A 172 9.19 29.15 -1.51
C GLY A 172 10.62 28.73 -1.10
N LYS A 173 10.83 27.49 -0.67
CA LYS A 173 12.12 26.94 -0.26
C LYS A 173 12.69 26.16 -1.42
N GLN A 174 13.64 26.79 -2.11
CA GLN A 174 14.54 26.12 -3.03
C GLN A 174 15.05 24.81 -2.38
N PRO A 175 15.06 23.68 -3.12
CA PRO A 175 15.58 22.42 -2.59
C PRO A 175 17.01 22.65 -2.07
N GLN A 176 17.24 22.41 -0.77
CA GLN A 176 18.53 22.65 -0.11
C GLN A 176 19.66 21.72 -0.55
N SER A 177 19.43 20.91 -1.58
CA SER A 177 20.38 19.94 -2.10
C SER A 177 20.22 19.94 -3.62
N GLY A 178 21.33 20.03 -4.37
CA GLY A 178 21.37 20.02 -5.84
C GLY A 178 20.83 18.74 -6.51
N THR A 179 20.05 17.95 -5.78
CA THR A 179 19.26 16.84 -6.31
C THR A 179 18.03 17.42 -6.99
N GLN A 180 17.83 17.11 -8.27
CA GLN A 180 16.63 17.47 -9.02
C GLN A 180 15.38 17.20 -8.18
N ALA A 181 14.53 18.22 -8.00
CA ALA A 181 13.38 18.15 -7.11
C ALA A 181 12.47 16.97 -7.51
N ILE A 182 12.43 15.93 -6.66
CA ILE A 182 11.58 14.77 -6.87
C ILE A 182 10.13 15.22 -6.74
N LYS A 183 9.34 15.11 -7.82
CA LYS A 183 7.94 15.55 -7.85
C LYS A 183 7.05 14.77 -6.90
N GLN A 184 7.35 13.49 -6.70
CA GLN A 184 6.59 12.60 -5.83
C GLN A 184 7.44 11.40 -5.38
N LEU A 185 7.27 10.97 -4.13
CA LEU A 185 7.87 9.75 -3.60
C LEU A 185 7.03 8.57 -4.04
N PHE A 186 7.56 7.68 -4.89
CA PHE A 186 6.82 6.53 -5.40
C PHE A 186 7.28 5.21 -4.77
N GLY A 187 6.42 4.49 -4.04
CA GLY A 187 6.76 3.17 -3.50
C GLY A 187 6.11 2.84 -2.17
N THR A 188 6.66 1.84 -1.47
CA THR A 188 6.14 1.40 -0.17
C THR A 188 7.16 1.61 0.94
N VAL A 189 6.72 2.18 2.06
CA VAL A 189 7.51 2.36 3.29
C VAL A 189 6.78 1.75 4.48
N ILE A 190 7.41 0.79 5.16
CA ILE A 190 6.85 0.18 6.36
C ILE A 190 7.78 0.45 7.53
N ILE A 191 7.25 1.12 8.55
CA ILE A 191 7.93 1.42 9.82
C ILE A 191 7.28 0.55 10.90
N LYS A 192 8.08 -0.31 11.52
CA LYS A 192 7.64 -1.18 12.62
C LYS A 192 8.41 -0.82 13.87
N SER A 193 7.72 -0.74 15.01
CA SER A 193 8.35 -0.71 16.33
C SER A 193 7.91 -1.93 17.12
N HIS A 194 8.83 -2.67 17.73
CA HIS A 194 8.52 -3.82 18.58
C HIS A 194 8.38 -3.47 20.08
N ALA A 195 8.60 -2.20 20.45
CA ALA A 195 8.59 -1.72 21.82
C ALA A 195 7.70 -0.46 21.96
N PRO A 196 6.37 -0.59 21.95
CA PRO A 196 5.44 0.54 21.96
C PRO A 196 5.58 1.45 23.20
N ALA A 197 5.98 0.90 24.36
CA ALA A 197 6.21 1.68 25.57
C ALA A 197 7.42 2.63 25.43
N GLU A 198 8.45 2.23 24.70
CA GLU A 198 9.63 3.07 24.44
C GLU A 198 9.27 4.25 23.53
N ILE A 199 8.47 4.01 22.48
CA ILE A 199 7.98 5.07 21.57
C ILE A 199 7.26 6.20 22.33
N GLN A 200 6.55 5.87 23.41
CA GLN A 200 5.86 6.88 24.23
C GLN A 200 6.83 7.71 25.08
N LYS A 201 7.94 7.11 25.52
CA LYS A 201 8.97 7.76 26.34
C LYS A 201 9.91 8.63 25.51
N ILE A 202 10.14 8.30 24.23
CA ILE A 202 11.00 9.07 23.32
C ILE A 202 10.40 10.48 23.13
N PRO A 203 11.17 11.56 23.35
CA PRO A 203 10.73 12.92 23.05
C PRO A 203 10.25 13.05 21.60
N PHE A 204 9.14 13.74 21.37
CA PHE A 204 8.53 13.82 20.04
C PHE A 204 9.49 14.44 18.99
N ARG A 205 10.32 15.40 19.41
CA ARG A 205 11.34 16.02 18.56
C ARG A 205 12.36 15.01 18.02
N ASP A 206 12.77 14.04 18.82
CA ASP A 206 13.73 13.02 18.38
C ASP A 206 13.06 12.01 17.45
N LEU A 207 11.79 11.69 17.70
CA LEU A 207 10.99 10.88 16.79
C LEU A 207 10.80 11.56 15.42
N GLN A 208 10.59 12.87 15.40
CA GLN A 208 10.53 13.67 14.17
C GLN A 208 11.87 13.67 13.43
N ARG A 209 12.99 13.89 14.12
CA ARG A 209 14.34 13.83 13.52
C ARG A 209 14.63 12.46 12.90
N TYR A 210 14.25 11.39 13.60
CA TYR A 210 14.36 10.04 13.06
C TYR A 210 13.49 9.85 11.81
N CYS A 211 12.23 10.28 11.84
CA CYS A 211 11.36 10.21 10.67
C CYS A 211 11.89 11.07 9.50
N ALA A 212 12.52 12.21 9.76
CA ALA A 212 13.17 13.02 8.72
C ALA A 212 14.31 12.26 8.02
N ARG A 213 15.13 11.51 8.78
CA ARG A 213 16.14 10.62 8.18
C ARG A 213 15.53 9.52 7.32
N ILE A 214 14.37 8.99 7.71
CA ILE A 214 13.62 8.02 6.90
C ILE A 214 13.23 8.67 5.58
N VAL A 215 12.58 9.85 5.60
CA VAL A 215 12.17 10.57 4.40
C VAL A 215 13.35 10.86 3.47
N HIS A 216 14.47 11.32 4.00
CA HIS A 216 15.70 11.54 3.22
C HIS A 216 16.20 10.24 2.56
N THR A 217 16.17 9.13 3.28
CA THR A 217 16.57 7.83 2.71
C THR A 217 15.57 7.33 1.67
N VAL A 218 14.29 7.64 1.84
CA VAL A 218 13.24 7.34 0.87
C VAL A 218 13.47 8.14 -0.41
N GLU A 219 13.83 9.42 -0.32
CA GLU A 219 14.23 10.26 -1.47
C GLU A 219 15.43 9.66 -2.22
N GLU A 220 16.47 9.25 -1.50
CA GLU A 220 17.64 8.58 -2.08
C GLU A 220 17.31 7.24 -2.74
N ALA A 221 16.51 6.41 -2.06
CA ALA A 221 16.26 5.03 -2.49
C ALA A 221 15.24 4.94 -3.64
N LEU A 222 14.28 5.87 -3.68
CA LEU A 222 13.25 5.88 -4.71
C LEU A 222 13.66 6.70 -5.95
N GLY A 223 14.57 7.67 -5.77
CA GLY A 223 15.16 8.48 -6.83
C GLY A 223 14.13 9.25 -7.69
N PRO A 224 14.58 10.13 -8.59
CA PRO A 224 13.74 10.63 -9.66
C PRO A 224 13.43 9.47 -10.61
N ARG A 225 12.18 9.03 -10.66
CA ARG A 225 11.75 7.95 -11.56
C ARG A 225 12.14 8.32 -13.00
N ALA A 226 12.72 7.37 -13.74
CA ALA A 226 13.22 7.55 -15.11
C ALA A 226 12.19 8.06 -16.16
N GLY A 227 10.91 8.21 -15.78
CA GLY A 227 9.87 8.84 -16.61
C GLY A 227 9.71 10.35 -16.41
N ASP A 228 10.22 10.92 -15.31
CA ASP A 228 10.15 12.36 -15.05
C ASP A 228 11.31 13.12 -15.71
N ALA A 229 12.44 12.45 -15.97
CA ALA A 229 13.53 12.98 -16.79
C ALA A 229 13.22 12.95 -18.30
N ALA A 230 12.32 12.05 -18.75
CA ALA A 230 12.03 11.84 -20.17
C ALA A 230 10.96 12.79 -20.76
N LYS A 231 10.27 13.60 -19.94
CA LYS A 231 9.31 14.61 -20.42
C LYS A 231 9.95 15.96 -20.81
N GLY A 232 11.28 16.01 -20.94
CA GLY A 232 12.00 17.10 -21.62
C GLY A 232 12.19 16.87 -23.13
N SER A 233 11.93 15.65 -23.64
CA SER A 233 12.08 15.34 -25.05
C SER A 233 10.71 15.32 -25.73
N LYS A 234 10.51 16.28 -26.64
CA LYS A 234 9.39 16.41 -27.58
C LYS A 234 8.90 15.03 -28.07
N ALA A 235 7.80 14.56 -27.51
CA ALA A 235 7.05 13.43 -28.06
C ALA A 235 5.75 13.98 -28.66
N GLY A 236 5.56 13.68 -29.94
CA GLY A 236 4.59 14.25 -30.87
C GLY A 236 3.21 14.52 -30.30
N ALA A 237 2.73 15.73 -30.62
CA ALA A 237 1.31 16.02 -30.69
C ALA A 237 0.61 14.92 -31.50
N ALA A 238 -0.29 14.19 -30.84
CA ALA A 238 -1.30 13.43 -31.56
C ALA A 238 -2.10 14.43 -32.41
N PRO A 239 -2.36 14.14 -33.70
CA PRO A 239 -3.15 15.02 -34.53
C PRO A 239 -4.54 15.14 -33.90
N ARG A 240 -4.93 16.38 -33.56
CA ARG A 240 -6.32 16.73 -33.29
C ARG A 240 -7.13 16.30 -34.51
N GLN A 241 -7.96 15.28 -34.37
CA GLN A 241 -9.05 15.05 -35.30
C GLN A 241 -9.89 16.33 -35.31
N GLN A 242 -9.87 17.01 -36.45
CA GLN A 242 -10.76 18.12 -36.73
C GLN A 242 -12.17 17.55 -36.84
N ASP A 243 -13.01 17.98 -35.92
CA ASP A 243 -14.42 17.69 -35.85
C ASP A 243 -15.10 18.39 -37.05
N PHE A 244 -15.41 17.61 -38.09
CA PHE A 244 -16.17 18.09 -39.24
C PHE A 244 -17.63 18.23 -38.81
N GLY A 245 -18.13 19.47 -38.89
CA GLY A 245 -19.48 19.82 -38.48
C GLY A 245 -20.59 19.01 -39.14
N ARG A 246 -21.72 18.95 -38.42
CA ARG A 246 -23.03 18.82 -39.04
C ARG A 246 -24.07 19.67 -38.29
N PRO A 247 -25.12 20.11 -39.01
CA PRO A 247 -25.93 21.27 -38.68
C PRO A 247 -27.14 20.90 -37.82
N GLY A 248 -27.75 21.95 -37.27
CA GLY A 248 -28.84 21.88 -36.31
C GLY A 248 -30.11 21.21 -36.81
N SER A 249 -30.92 20.83 -35.83
CA SER A 249 -32.37 20.69 -35.97
C SER A 249 -32.97 21.05 -34.62
N GLY A 250 -33.83 22.06 -34.61
CA GLY A 250 -34.49 22.55 -33.41
C GLY A 250 -35.76 21.76 -33.07
N ASN A 251 -36.12 21.80 -31.78
CA ASN A 251 -37.51 21.81 -31.29
C ASN A 251 -37.43 22.20 -29.81
N ARG A 252 -37.83 23.41 -29.39
CA ARG A 252 -39.20 23.83 -29.02
C ARG A 252 -39.98 22.76 -28.24
N GLY A 253 -40.27 23.05 -26.96
CA GLY A 253 -41.54 22.68 -26.33
C GLY A 253 -41.47 22.19 -24.87
N GLY A 254 -42.12 22.94 -23.97
CA GLY A 254 -42.59 22.49 -22.64
C GLY A 254 -41.60 22.74 -21.50
N ARG A 255 -41.72 23.72 -20.60
CA ARG A 255 -42.87 24.33 -19.88
C ARG A 255 -43.56 23.37 -18.90
N GLY A 256 -43.41 23.67 -17.61
CA GLY A 256 -44.10 23.07 -16.46
C GLY A 256 -43.11 22.33 -15.55
N GLY A 257 -42.89 22.68 -14.28
CA GLY A 257 -43.63 23.52 -13.36
C GLY A 257 -43.70 22.81 -12.01
N LEU A 258 -43.49 23.58 -10.93
CA LEU A 258 -43.89 23.29 -9.54
C LEU A 258 -43.12 22.12 -8.85
N ALA A 259 -42.96 22.05 -7.54
CA ALA A 259 -42.97 22.96 -6.40
C ALA A 259 -42.64 22.04 -5.18
N ASN A 260 -42.07 22.60 -4.13
CA ASN A 260 -42.22 22.18 -2.72
C ASN A 260 -41.86 20.73 -2.33
N LYS A 261 -40.80 20.59 -1.52
CA LYS A 261 -40.99 20.15 -0.13
C LYS A 261 -39.79 20.49 0.75
N ALA A 262 -40.02 21.48 1.62
CA ALA A 262 -39.33 21.63 2.88
C ALA A 262 -39.77 20.52 3.86
N GLY A 263 -38.91 20.23 4.83
CA GLY A 263 -39.07 19.24 5.89
C GLY A 263 -37.67 18.76 6.28
N GLU A 264 -36.89 19.49 7.07
CA GLU A 264 -37.12 19.86 8.47
C GLU A 264 -37.47 18.64 9.34
N SER A 265 -36.43 18.00 9.86
CA SER A 265 -36.49 17.27 11.13
C SER A 265 -35.16 17.43 11.86
N THR A 266 -35.05 18.56 12.54
CA THR A 266 -34.06 18.83 13.59
C THR A 266 -34.29 17.86 14.74
N GLN A 267 -33.57 16.74 14.76
CA GLN A 267 -33.61 15.83 15.90
C GLN A 267 -32.66 16.36 16.98
N ARG A 268 -33.24 17.17 17.88
CA ARG A 268 -32.62 17.66 19.12
C ARG A 268 -32.10 16.48 19.93
N ARG A 269 -30.80 16.43 20.17
CA ARG A 269 -30.21 15.61 21.24
C ARG A 269 -30.64 16.19 22.59
N PRO A 270 -31.06 15.36 23.56
CA PRO A 270 -31.32 15.81 24.92
C PRO A 270 -30.00 16.27 25.55
N GLN A 271 -30.02 17.49 26.10
CA GLN A 271 -29.02 17.99 27.02
C GLN A 271 -28.96 17.03 28.21
N ARG A 272 -27.77 16.52 28.50
CA ARG A 272 -27.50 15.72 29.68
C ARG A 272 -27.24 16.70 30.81
N ASP A 273 -28.19 16.80 31.73
CA ASP A 273 -28.08 17.63 32.92
C ASP A 273 -26.86 17.24 33.74
N GLU A 274 -26.01 18.24 33.94
CA GLU A 274 -24.80 18.20 34.74
C GLU A 274 -25.21 18.34 36.21
N HIS A 275 -25.48 17.21 36.86
CA HIS A 275 -25.73 17.17 38.30
C HIS A 275 -24.43 17.40 39.08
N SER A 276 -24.31 18.64 39.52
CA SER A 276 -23.53 19.11 40.66
C SER A 276 -23.53 18.09 41.82
N ARG A 277 -22.38 17.47 42.08
CA ARG A 277 -22.12 16.73 43.33
C ARG A 277 -20.95 17.34 44.08
N ARG A 278 -21.35 18.28 44.95
CA ARG A 278 -20.94 18.48 46.34
C ARG A 278 -19.51 18.10 46.74
N LYS A 279 -18.78 19.16 47.08
CA LYS A 279 -17.69 19.20 48.06
C LYS A 279 -18.10 18.55 49.39
N GLY A 280 -17.27 17.65 49.89
CA GLY A 280 -17.04 17.41 51.32
C GLY A 280 -15.53 17.23 51.44
N ASN A 281 -14.75 18.16 51.99
CA ASN A 281 -14.69 18.61 53.37
C ASN A 281 -14.55 17.44 54.35
N ILE A 282 -13.31 16.99 54.54
CA ILE A 282 -12.88 16.28 55.75
C ILE A 282 -11.60 16.97 56.22
N GLN A 283 -11.75 17.78 57.27
CA GLN A 283 -10.68 18.16 58.19
C GLN A 283 -10.63 17.11 59.30
N ARG A 284 -9.45 16.55 59.54
CA ARG A 284 -8.69 16.57 60.81
C ARG A 284 -7.59 15.53 60.75
#